data_AF-A0A3B8KXY2-F1
#
_entry.id   AF-A0A3B8KXY2-F1
#
_cell.length_a   1.000
_cell.length_b   1.000
_cell.length_c   1.000
_cell.angle_alpha   90.00
_cell.angle_beta   90.00
_cell.angle_gamma   90.00
#
_symmetry.space_group_name_H-M   'P 1'
#
loop_
_entity.id
_entity.type
_entity.pdbx_description
1 polymer ?
#
loop_
_entity_poly.entity_id
_entity_poly.type
_entity_poly.pdbx_seq_one_letter_code
_entity_poly.pdbx_strand_id
1 'polypeptide(L)'
;FERPIPVDCLICHAGRSESVDGAFHRVRFHERTIGCERCHGAGAEHVTTQKARARDGDAPVDSRGDTSIVHPGSLSRERLESICGQCHLSNGSAASLRGRRLDDFRPGQRLAEYRAHYVLDGGGSNMTVVGHIEQLQKSRCYTQTTTLTCTTCHDPHRHLPKSEAAAVYRAKCLECHQPNACGLPADGTARQAVADRCVDCHMPGTKTEIPHVASTHHRIGIHNTTADRDRLARPSLSPGTLKPLHDLSHLPPLDQDRCRGLAYRQLASKQKDPRLASTFRLRARRILQTTYDAGLQDPQLLSALADLSQATNPPIAGQLARRALESDAELTALDRANSLGILGNSLIAAGKLDEAIPVLQRLVTIHHNPVAWLQLSQCQMSTGDTPGAIASAQQAAKIGAHRAEVHDLLARLYQQAGQAPRARRHRQIAESLSRAGQDGRSR
;
A
#
# COMPACT_ATOMS: atom_id res chain seq x y z
N PHE A 1 6.01 -18.33 3.43
CA PHE A 1 6.22 -17.02 2.79
C PHE A 1 6.37 -15.96 3.87
N GLU A 2 7.43 -15.17 3.84
CA GLU A 2 7.73 -14.15 4.87
C GLU A 2 7.00 -12.81 4.61
N ARG A 3 6.62 -12.55 3.35
CA ARG A 3 5.96 -11.29 2.98
C ARG A 3 4.50 -11.30 3.47
N PRO A 4 4.11 -10.42 4.40
CA PRO A 4 2.73 -10.32 4.84
C PRO A 4 1.84 -9.74 3.73
N ILE A 5 0.58 -10.18 3.69
CA ILE A 5 -0.47 -9.60 2.84
C ILE A 5 -1.56 -9.05 3.77
N PRO A 6 -1.46 -7.80 4.23
CA PRO A 6 -2.51 -7.19 5.05
C PRO A 6 -3.80 -7.01 4.25
N VAL A 7 -4.93 -6.85 4.95
CA VAL A 7 -6.25 -6.56 4.34
C VAL A 7 -6.20 -5.31 3.47
N ASP A 8 -5.37 -4.32 3.82
CA ASP A 8 -5.12 -3.14 3.01
C ASP A 8 -4.66 -3.47 1.58
N CYS A 9 -3.92 -4.56 1.39
CA CYS A 9 -3.55 -5.03 0.06
C CYS A 9 -4.75 -5.66 -0.68
N LEU A 10 -5.64 -6.32 0.07
CA LEU A 10 -6.78 -7.04 -0.49
C LEU A 10 -7.94 -6.14 -0.90
N ILE A 11 -7.96 -4.88 -0.46
CA ILE A 11 -8.91 -3.86 -0.93
C ILE A 11 -8.94 -3.77 -2.46
N CYS A 12 -7.78 -3.94 -3.11
CA CYS A 12 -7.64 -3.90 -4.56
C CYS A 12 -7.77 -5.27 -5.24
N HIS A 13 -7.70 -6.35 -4.48
CA HIS A 13 -7.53 -7.72 -5.01
C HIS A 13 -8.69 -8.65 -4.66
N ALA A 14 -9.64 -8.22 -3.83
CA ALA A 14 -10.82 -8.97 -3.43
C ALA A 14 -12.02 -8.05 -3.23
N GLY A 15 -13.24 -8.58 -3.41
CA GLY A 15 -14.47 -7.82 -3.23
C GLY A 15 -14.66 -7.41 -1.78
N ARG A 16 -14.61 -8.37 -0.85
CA ARG A 16 -14.69 -8.16 0.59
C ARG A 16 -13.86 -9.19 1.33
N SER A 17 -13.03 -8.71 2.23
CA SER A 17 -12.13 -9.52 3.05
C SER A 17 -11.93 -8.89 4.41
N GLU A 18 -11.77 -9.72 5.44
CA GLU A 18 -11.49 -9.29 6.81
C GLU A 18 -10.25 -10.01 7.37
N SER A 19 -9.54 -9.35 8.28
CA SER A 19 -8.44 -9.95 9.03
C SER A 19 -9.02 -10.66 10.24
N VAL A 20 -8.59 -11.90 10.48
CA VAL A 20 -9.01 -12.67 11.66
C VAL A 20 -8.05 -12.33 12.81
N ASP A 21 -8.60 -11.77 13.88
CA ASP A 21 -7.89 -11.31 15.09
C ASP A 21 -6.75 -10.30 14.81
N GLY A 22 -6.86 -9.52 13.74
CA GLY A 22 -5.82 -8.56 13.33
C GLY A 22 -4.53 -9.22 12.81
N ALA A 23 -4.54 -10.53 12.54
CA ALA A 23 -3.42 -11.25 11.97
C ALA A 23 -3.26 -10.98 10.46
N PHE A 24 -2.02 -10.86 10.00
CA PHE A 24 -1.70 -10.61 8.58
C PHE A 24 -1.85 -11.84 7.71
N HIS A 25 -1.70 -13.02 8.30
CA HIS A 25 -1.65 -14.29 7.59
C HIS A 25 -2.99 -15.04 7.63
N ARG A 26 -3.97 -14.52 8.38
CA ARG A 26 -5.32 -15.09 8.48
C ARG A 26 -6.33 -14.07 7.99
N VAL A 27 -6.85 -14.35 6.80
CA VAL A 27 -7.85 -13.50 6.15
C VAL A 27 -9.05 -14.37 5.83
N ARG A 28 -10.24 -13.88 6.14
CA ARG A 28 -11.50 -14.45 5.64
C ARG A 28 -11.95 -13.66 4.42
N PHE A 29 -12.22 -14.36 3.33
CA PHE A 29 -12.77 -13.78 2.10
C PHE A 29 -14.28 -14.00 2.10
N HIS A 30 -15.04 -12.91 2.00
CA HIS A 30 -16.49 -12.95 1.75
C HIS A 30 -16.77 -12.92 0.25
N GLU A 31 -15.95 -12.18 -0.51
CA GLU A 31 -16.00 -12.11 -1.97
C GLU A 31 -14.57 -12.19 -2.51
N ARG A 32 -14.27 -13.24 -3.29
CA ARG A 32 -12.93 -13.51 -3.81
C ARG A 32 -12.53 -12.60 -4.98
N THR A 33 -13.51 -12.07 -5.70
CA THR A 33 -13.33 -11.15 -6.82
C THR A 33 -13.92 -9.80 -6.48
N ILE A 34 -13.48 -8.73 -7.14
CA ILE A 34 -14.12 -7.42 -7.02
C ILE A 34 -15.60 -7.56 -7.39
N GLY A 35 -16.48 -7.36 -6.41
CA GLY A 35 -17.93 -7.49 -6.55
C GLY A 35 -18.63 -6.14 -6.69
N CYS A 36 -19.96 -6.18 -6.90
CA CYS A 36 -20.80 -5.01 -7.09
C CYS A 36 -20.60 -3.97 -5.97
N GLU A 37 -20.53 -4.43 -4.71
CA GLU A 37 -20.50 -3.54 -3.55
C GLU A 37 -19.23 -2.71 -3.44
N ARG A 38 -18.14 -3.09 -4.12
CA ARG A 38 -16.91 -2.31 -4.14
C ARG A 38 -17.09 -0.96 -4.84
N CYS A 39 -17.98 -0.91 -5.83
CA CYS A 39 -18.28 0.29 -6.61
C CYS A 39 -19.64 0.90 -6.29
N HIS A 40 -20.58 0.09 -5.80
CA HIS A 40 -21.97 0.47 -5.61
C HIS A 40 -22.40 0.56 -4.13
N GLY A 41 -21.53 0.20 -3.18
CA GLY A 41 -21.87 0.14 -1.76
C GLY A 41 -22.73 -1.08 -1.42
N ALA A 42 -23.25 -1.14 -0.19
CA ALA A 42 -24.05 -2.28 0.27
C ALA A 42 -25.29 -2.47 -0.63
N GLY A 43 -25.46 -3.67 -1.20
CA GLY A 43 -26.51 -3.95 -2.18
C GLY A 43 -27.70 -4.73 -1.63
N ALA A 44 -27.73 -5.03 -0.33
CA ALA A 44 -28.75 -5.90 0.28
C ALA A 44 -30.18 -5.34 0.13
N GLU A 45 -30.34 -4.03 0.35
CA GLU A 45 -31.63 -3.34 0.18
C GLU A 45 -32.08 -3.37 -1.28
N HIS A 46 -31.17 -3.09 -2.20
CA HIS A 46 -31.40 -3.19 -3.64
C HIS A 46 -31.85 -4.59 -4.07
N VAL A 47 -31.12 -5.63 -3.68
CA VAL A 47 -31.51 -7.01 -4.02
C VAL A 47 -32.89 -7.36 -3.45
N THR A 48 -33.20 -6.91 -2.24
CA THR A 48 -34.51 -7.13 -1.60
C THR A 48 -35.61 -6.43 -2.37
N THR A 49 -35.41 -5.16 -2.69
CA THR A 49 -36.37 -4.31 -3.41
C THR A 49 -36.63 -4.83 -4.81
N GLN A 50 -35.59 -5.20 -5.56
CA GLN A 50 -35.73 -5.72 -6.92
C GLN A 50 -36.41 -7.10 -6.93
N LYS A 51 -36.15 -7.95 -5.93
CA LYS A 51 -36.87 -9.23 -5.78
C LYS A 51 -38.35 -9.04 -5.46
N ALA A 52 -38.71 -8.06 -4.63
CA ALA A 52 -40.10 -7.75 -4.32
C ALA A 52 -40.83 -7.25 -5.58
N ARG A 53 -40.27 -6.25 -6.27
CA ARG A 53 -40.80 -5.74 -7.55
C ARG A 53 -41.00 -6.84 -8.59
N ALA A 54 -40.01 -7.73 -8.76
CA ALA A 54 -40.10 -8.84 -9.69
C ALA A 54 -41.22 -9.85 -9.34
N ARG A 55 -41.53 -10.02 -8.05
CA ARG A 55 -42.66 -10.85 -7.59
C ARG A 55 -44.00 -10.17 -7.85
N ASP A 56 -44.05 -8.86 -7.65
CA ASP A 56 -45.28 -8.06 -7.76
C ASP A 56 -45.61 -7.67 -9.22
N GLY A 57 -44.72 -8.00 -10.17
CA GLY A 57 -44.90 -7.71 -11.60
C GLY A 57 -44.64 -6.25 -11.97
N ASP A 58 -43.96 -5.50 -11.09
CA ASP A 58 -43.61 -4.11 -11.33
C ASP A 58 -42.65 -3.96 -12.51
N ALA A 59 -42.82 -2.88 -13.25
CA ALA A 59 -41.85 -2.49 -14.28
C ALA A 59 -40.46 -2.24 -13.64
N PRO A 60 -39.36 -2.63 -14.31
CA PRO A 60 -38.02 -2.28 -13.87
C PRO A 60 -37.89 -0.76 -13.70
N VAL A 61 -37.41 -0.31 -12.54
CA VAL A 61 -37.08 1.10 -12.33
C VAL A 61 -35.83 1.43 -13.14
N ASP A 62 -35.80 2.60 -13.77
CA ASP A 62 -34.55 3.12 -14.33
C ASP A 62 -33.46 3.07 -13.26
N SER A 63 -32.30 2.54 -13.63
CA SER A 63 -31.06 2.56 -12.84
C SER A 63 -30.76 3.90 -12.14
N ARG A 64 -31.24 5.03 -12.66
CA ARG A 64 -31.08 6.36 -12.08
C ARG A 64 -32.13 6.73 -11.01
N GLY A 65 -33.25 6.04 -10.95
CA GLY A 65 -34.32 6.22 -9.97
C GLY A 65 -34.24 5.26 -8.78
N ASP A 66 -33.36 4.27 -8.83
CA ASP A 66 -33.13 3.35 -7.71
C ASP A 66 -32.19 3.99 -6.67
N THR A 67 -32.74 4.33 -5.51
CA THR A 67 -32.00 4.94 -4.39
C THR A 67 -31.48 3.91 -3.39
N SER A 68 -31.77 2.63 -3.58
CA SER A 68 -31.37 1.54 -2.65
C SER A 68 -29.94 1.05 -2.89
N ILE A 69 -29.26 1.57 -3.91
CA ILE A 69 -27.86 1.30 -4.23
C ILE A 69 -27.20 2.53 -4.87
N VAL A 70 -25.90 2.70 -4.65
CA VAL A 70 -25.20 3.84 -5.25
C VAL A 70 -25.07 3.62 -6.76
N HIS A 71 -25.48 4.60 -7.55
CA HIS A 71 -25.24 4.63 -8.98
C HIS A 71 -24.07 5.57 -9.29
N PRO A 72 -22.86 5.09 -9.64
CA PRO A 72 -21.69 5.95 -9.84
C PRO A 72 -21.90 7.10 -10.84
N GLY A 73 -22.72 6.89 -11.87
CA GLY A 73 -23.03 7.91 -12.88
C GLY A 73 -23.91 9.09 -12.39
N SER A 74 -24.46 9.05 -11.18
CA SER A 74 -25.16 10.19 -10.57
C SER A 74 -24.28 10.99 -9.60
N LEU A 75 -23.04 10.54 -9.38
CA LEU A 75 -22.09 11.18 -8.47
C LEU A 75 -21.37 12.35 -9.14
N SER A 76 -20.91 13.30 -8.32
CA SER A 76 -19.91 14.28 -8.78
C SER A 76 -18.63 13.56 -9.21
N ARG A 77 -17.85 14.18 -10.12
CA ARG A 77 -16.56 13.65 -10.58
C ARG A 77 -15.67 13.17 -9.43
N GLU A 78 -15.54 13.98 -8.38
CA GLU A 78 -14.71 13.67 -7.21
C GLU A 78 -15.17 12.41 -6.46
N ARG A 79 -16.49 12.24 -6.28
CA ARG A 79 -17.06 11.07 -5.60
C ARG A 79 -16.99 9.81 -6.47
N LEU A 80 -17.18 9.95 -7.78
CA LEU A 80 -16.96 8.85 -8.73
C LEU A 80 -15.50 8.40 -8.72
N GLU A 81 -14.55 9.34 -8.86
CA GLU A 81 -13.13 9.02 -8.83
C GLU A 81 -12.66 8.48 -7.49
N SER A 82 -13.29 8.87 -6.37
CA SER A 82 -13.04 8.30 -5.05
C SER A 82 -13.29 6.79 -5.02
N ILE A 83 -14.27 6.29 -5.78
CA ILE A 83 -14.53 4.85 -5.92
C ILE A 83 -13.34 4.17 -6.57
N CYS A 84 -12.88 4.68 -7.72
CA CYS A 84 -11.73 4.13 -8.43
C CYS A 84 -10.42 4.29 -7.64
N GLY A 85 -10.31 5.37 -6.86
CA GLY A 85 -9.14 5.73 -6.06
C GLY A 85 -8.86 4.78 -4.90
N GLN A 86 -9.86 4.02 -4.45
CA GLN A 86 -9.65 2.92 -3.50
C GLN A 86 -8.51 1.99 -3.96
N CYS A 87 -8.39 1.78 -5.27
CA CYS A 87 -7.45 0.83 -5.86
C CYS A 87 -6.42 1.48 -6.78
N HIS A 88 -6.81 2.50 -7.56
CA HIS A 88 -5.98 3.14 -8.58
C HIS A 88 -5.30 4.44 -8.11
N LEU A 89 -5.33 4.71 -6.81
CA LEU A 89 -4.60 5.80 -6.15
C LEU A 89 -3.77 5.26 -4.98
N SER A 90 -2.66 4.61 -5.27
CA SER A 90 -1.68 4.16 -4.29
C SER A 90 -0.26 4.61 -4.68
N ASN A 91 -0.01 5.91 -4.55
CA ASN A 91 1.27 6.56 -4.88
C ASN A 91 2.38 6.40 -3.80
N GLY A 92 2.17 5.54 -2.81
CA GLY A 92 3.17 5.24 -1.78
C GLY A 92 3.46 6.37 -0.79
N SER A 93 2.70 7.47 -0.81
CA SER A 93 2.78 8.57 0.14
C SER A 93 1.38 8.99 0.56
N ALA A 94 0.78 8.22 1.47
CA ALA A 94 -0.56 8.47 1.98
C ALA A 94 -0.67 8.10 3.46
N ALA A 95 -1.59 8.75 4.16
CA ALA A 95 -1.86 8.53 5.57
C ALA A 95 -3.37 8.40 5.82
N SER A 96 -3.77 7.43 6.64
CA SER A 96 -5.16 7.34 7.10
C SER A 96 -5.47 8.51 8.04
N LEU A 97 -6.68 9.04 7.93
CA LEU A 97 -7.15 10.04 8.86
C LEU A 97 -7.39 9.44 10.25
N ARG A 98 -7.31 10.27 11.29
CA ARG A 98 -7.47 9.82 12.67
C ARG A 98 -8.87 9.27 12.87
N GLY A 99 -8.96 8.07 13.46
CA GLY A 99 -10.23 7.36 13.65
C GLY A 99 -10.88 6.86 12.36
N ARG A 100 -10.14 6.81 11.24
CA ARG A 100 -10.66 6.33 9.95
C ARG A 100 -9.77 5.22 9.41
N ARG A 101 -10.39 4.23 8.78
CA ARG A 101 -9.75 3.16 8.04
C ARG A 101 -10.18 3.18 6.59
N LEU A 102 -9.37 2.63 5.70
CA LEU A 102 -9.70 2.62 4.27
C LEU A 102 -10.89 1.70 3.95
N ASP A 103 -11.08 0.64 4.73
CA ASP A 103 -12.24 -0.26 4.65
C ASP A 103 -13.54 0.34 5.23
N ASP A 104 -13.48 1.52 5.87
CA ASP A 104 -14.66 2.30 6.27
C ASP A 104 -15.25 3.11 5.11
N PHE A 105 -14.49 3.32 4.03
CA PHE A 105 -14.95 4.06 2.86
C PHE A 105 -16.18 3.37 2.25
N ARG A 106 -17.18 4.16 1.89
CA ARG A 106 -18.34 3.70 1.12
C ARG A 106 -18.45 4.46 -0.19
N PRO A 107 -18.74 3.78 -1.32
CA PRO A 107 -19.03 4.45 -2.59
C PRO A 107 -20.04 5.57 -2.44
N GLY A 108 -19.79 6.67 -3.15
CA GLY A 108 -20.53 7.92 -2.98
C GLY A 108 -19.91 8.88 -1.98
N GLN A 109 -18.97 8.48 -1.12
CA GLN A 109 -18.22 9.38 -0.23
C GLN A 109 -16.94 9.91 -0.89
N ARG A 110 -16.26 10.86 -0.23
CA ARG A 110 -14.96 11.38 -0.67
C ARG A 110 -13.83 10.55 -0.04
N LEU A 111 -12.94 10.00 -0.86
CA LEU A 111 -11.80 9.22 -0.37
C LEU A 111 -10.87 10.06 0.53
N ALA A 112 -10.77 11.37 0.25
CA ALA A 112 -9.99 12.32 1.04
C ALA A 112 -10.46 12.47 2.50
N GLU A 113 -11.67 12.03 2.84
CA GLU A 113 -12.21 12.00 4.22
C GLU A 113 -11.81 10.73 5.00
N TYR A 114 -11.13 9.78 4.34
CA TYR A 114 -10.63 8.56 4.96
C TYR A 114 -9.11 8.47 4.88
N ARG A 115 -8.53 8.98 3.80
CA ARG A 115 -7.09 8.89 3.53
C ARG A 115 -6.57 10.13 2.82
N ALA A 116 -5.55 10.75 3.40
CA ALA A 116 -4.81 11.85 2.79
C ALA A 116 -3.74 11.29 1.85
N HIS A 117 -3.86 11.59 0.55
CA HIS A 117 -2.88 11.24 -0.48
C HIS A 117 -2.00 12.45 -0.80
N TYR A 118 -0.70 12.22 -0.97
CA TYR A 118 0.27 13.27 -1.28
C TYR A 118 1.05 12.95 -2.54
N VAL A 119 1.53 13.98 -3.22
CA VAL A 119 2.42 13.87 -4.38
C VAL A 119 3.67 14.69 -4.13
N LEU A 120 4.81 14.23 -4.64
CA LEU A 120 6.06 14.96 -4.50
C LEU A 120 6.15 16.07 -5.54
N ASP A 121 6.29 17.31 -5.08
CA ASP A 121 6.55 18.46 -5.96
C ASP A 121 7.89 18.30 -6.68
N GLY A 122 7.93 18.62 -7.97
CA GLY A 122 9.08 18.40 -8.85
C GLY A 122 9.44 16.92 -9.09
N GLY A 123 8.65 15.97 -8.58
CA GLY A 123 8.84 14.54 -8.83
C GLY A 123 8.67 14.20 -10.31
N GLY A 124 9.60 13.40 -10.84
CA GLY A 124 9.58 12.97 -12.23
C GLY A 124 8.24 12.33 -12.62
N SER A 125 7.87 12.49 -13.88
CA SER A 125 6.63 11.99 -14.50
C SER A 125 6.56 10.47 -14.64
N ASN A 126 7.32 9.72 -13.84
CA ASN A 126 7.41 8.28 -13.99
C ASN A 126 6.12 7.61 -13.49
N MET A 127 5.64 6.72 -14.33
CA MET A 127 4.43 5.94 -14.12
C MET A 127 4.59 4.94 -12.99
N THR A 128 3.58 4.85 -12.13
CA THR A 128 3.40 3.74 -11.19
C THR A 128 2.12 3.00 -11.54
N VAL A 129 2.12 1.66 -11.42
CA VAL A 129 0.99 0.77 -11.78
C VAL A 129 -0.34 1.12 -11.08
N VAL A 130 -0.29 1.87 -9.97
CA VAL A 130 -1.47 2.30 -9.17
C VAL A 130 -1.50 3.82 -8.98
N GLY A 131 -0.94 4.58 -9.92
CA GLY A 131 -0.91 6.06 -9.88
C GLY A 131 -1.79 6.73 -10.93
N HIS A 132 -2.79 6.01 -11.46
CA HIS A 132 -3.57 6.46 -12.62
C HIS A 132 -4.32 7.77 -12.39
N ILE A 133 -4.92 7.93 -11.21
CA ILE A 133 -5.68 9.16 -10.87
C ILE A 133 -4.74 10.38 -10.84
N GLU A 134 -3.60 10.26 -10.17
CA GLU A 134 -2.61 11.34 -10.11
C GLU A 134 -2.18 11.78 -11.51
N GLN A 135 -1.95 10.83 -12.41
CA GLN A 135 -1.48 11.12 -13.76
C GLN A 135 -2.58 11.74 -14.61
N LEU A 136 -3.80 11.23 -14.51
CA LEU A 136 -4.95 11.79 -15.19
C LEU A 136 -5.19 13.24 -14.75
N GLN A 137 -5.08 13.52 -13.45
CA GLN A 137 -5.20 14.88 -12.90
C GLN A 137 -4.10 15.84 -13.40
N LYS A 138 -2.94 15.32 -13.82
CA LYS A 138 -1.84 16.09 -14.44
C LYS A 138 -2.05 16.35 -15.94
N SER A 139 -3.11 15.84 -16.56
CA SER A 139 -3.40 16.07 -17.97
C SER A 139 -4.05 17.44 -18.21
N ARG A 140 -3.62 18.10 -19.30
CA ARG A 140 -4.29 19.33 -19.75
C ARG A 140 -5.76 19.09 -20.06
N CYS A 141 -6.09 17.99 -20.73
CA CYS A 141 -7.49 17.67 -21.03
C CYS A 141 -8.33 17.51 -19.76
N TYR A 142 -7.81 16.88 -18.71
CA TYR A 142 -8.50 16.74 -17.42
C TYR A 142 -8.73 18.08 -16.73
N THR A 143 -7.71 18.94 -16.70
CA THR A 143 -7.78 20.27 -16.06
C THR A 143 -8.65 21.25 -16.84
N GLN A 144 -8.86 21.03 -18.14
CA GLN A 144 -9.67 21.89 -19.02
C GLN A 144 -11.15 21.46 -19.15
N THR A 145 -11.54 20.34 -18.52
CA THR A 145 -12.94 19.88 -18.51
C THR A 145 -13.38 19.52 -17.10
N THR A 146 -14.69 19.53 -16.85
CA THR A 146 -15.30 19.10 -15.59
C THR A 146 -15.91 17.70 -15.68
N THR A 147 -16.05 17.13 -16.90
CA THR A 147 -16.81 15.90 -17.15
C THR A 147 -15.95 14.65 -17.35
N LEU A 148 -14.65 14.79 -17.64
CA LEU A 148 -13.75 13.66 -17.84
C LEU A 148 -13.53 12.91 -16.52
N THR A 149 -13.78 11.60 -16.54
CA THR A 149 -13.58 10.68 -15.41
C THR A 149 -12.98 9.36 -15.91
N CYS A 150 -12.70 8.42 -15.00
CA CYS A 150 -12.25 7.08 -15.37
C CYS A 150 -13.27 6.35 -16.28
N THR A 151 -14.57 6.56 -16.05
CA THR A 151 -15.65 5.86 -16.78
C THR A 151 -15.98 6.49 -18.13
N THR A 152 -15.34 7.63 -18.48
CA THR A 152 -15.43 8.18 -19.85
C THR A 152 -14.77 7.23 -20.86
N CYS A 153 -13.68 6.56 -20.44
CA CYS A 153 -12.91 5.65 -21.29
C CYS A 153 -13.09 4.17 -20.91
N HIS A 154 -13.35 3.86 -19.64
CA HIS A 154 -13.48 2.48 -19.15
C HIS A 154 -14.91 2.14 -18.78
N ASP A 155 -15.36 0.96 -19.21
CA ASP A 155 -16.59 0.35 -18.72
C ASP A 155 -16.22 -0.74 -17.70
N PRO A 156 -16.52 -0.56 -16.39
CA PRO A 156 -16.19 -1.56 -15.38
C PRO A 156 -17.07 -2.82 -15.48
N HIS A 157 -18.15 -2.80 -16.27
CA HIS A 157 -19.06 -3.94 -16.44
C HIS A 157 -18.82 -4.72 -17.72
N ARG A 158 -18.00 -4.19 -18.64
CA ARG A 158 -17.73 -4.83 -19.93
C ARG A 158 -16.23 -4.90 -20.21
N HIS A 159 -15.78 -6.11 -20.52
CA HIS A 159 -14.45 -6.30 -21.09
C HIS A 159 -14.41 -5.79 -22.54
N LEU A 160 -13.52 -4.84 -22.84
CA LEU A 160 -13.31 -4.32 -24.19
C LEU A 160 -12.33 -5.22 -24.97
N PRO A 161 -12.76 -5.89 -26.07
CA PRO A 161 -11.86 -6.70 -26.87
C PRO A 161 -10.72 -5.88 -27.47
N LYS A 162 -9.51 -6.48 -27.58
CA LYS A 162 -8.34 -5.80 -28.15
C LYS A 162 -8.56 -5.32 -29.58
N SER A 163 -9.35 -6.04 -30.37
CA SER A 163 -9.71 -5.67 -31.74
C SER A 163 -10.52 -4.38 -31.83
N GLU A 164 -11.32 -4.07 -30.80
CA GLU A 164 -12.22 -2.91 -30.76
C GLU A 164 -11.58 -1.69 -30.06
N ALA A 165 -10.61 -1.94 -29.18
CA ALA A 165 -10.00 -0.93 -28.31
C ALA A 165 -9.54 0.34 -29.05
N ALA A 166 -8.86 0.17 -30.18
CA ALA A 166 -8.37 1.28 -31.00
C ALA A 166 -9.49 2.23 -31.43
N ALA A 167 -10.59 1.67 -31.96
CA ALA A 167 -11.72 2.45 -32.45
C ALA A 167 -12.48 3.13 -31.30
N VAL A 168 -12.72 2.39 -30.21
CA VAL A 168 -13.46 2.90 -29.04
C VAL A 168 -12.71 4.04 -28.37
N TYR A 169 -11.42 3.88 -28.06
CA TYR A 169 -10.65 4.95 -27.41
C TYR A 169 -10.48 6.17 -28.30
N ARG A 170 -10.29 5.98 -29.62
CA ARG A 170 -10.25 7.09 -30.57
C ARG A 170 -11.57 7.87 -30.57
N ALA A 171 -12.71 7.18 -30.59
CA ALA A 171 -14.02 7.83 -30.53
C ALA A 171 -14.16 8.70 -29.27
N LYS A 172 -13.69 8.22 -28.11
CA LYS A 172 -13.67 9.02 -26.86
C LYS A 172 -12.83 10.29 -26.96
N CYS A 173 -11.66 10.23 -27.58
CA CYS A 173 -10.88 11.45 -27.82
C CYS A 173 -11.64 12.46 -28.71
N LEU A 174 -12.37 11.96 -29.71
CA LEU A 174 -13.07 12.79 -30.69
C LEU A 174 -14.40 13.38 -30.19
N GLU A 175 -14.91 12.95 -29.04
CA GLU A 175 -16.04 13.61 -28.38
C GLU A 175 -15.69 15.06 -27.98
N CYS A 176 -14.40 15.38 -27.80
CA CYS A 176 -13.93 16.72 -27.43
C CYS A 176 -12.90 17.31 -28.41
N HIS A 177 -12.19 16.47 -29.18
CA HIS A 177 -11.14 16.91 -30.09
C HIS A 177 -11.53 16.73 -31.56
N GLN A 178 -11.13 17.67 -32.41
CA GLN A 178 -11.22 17.50 -33.85
C GLN A 178 -10.19 16.48 -34.35
N PRO A 179 -10.44 15.74 -35.44
CA PRO A 179 -9.51 14.74 -35.97
C PRO A 179 -8.10 15.24 -36.27
N ASN A 180 -7.92 16.54 -36.55
CA ASN A 180 -6.63 17.18 -36.82
C ASN A 180 -6.06 17.96 -35.61
N ALA A 181 -6.70 17.88 -34.43
CA ALA A 181 -6.29 18.64 -33.24
C ALA A 181 -4.91 18.23 -32.67
N CYS A 182 -4.37 17.08 -33.07
CA CYS A 182 -3.05 16.61 -32.62
C CYS A 182 -1.88 17.30 -33.34
N GLY A 183 -2.13 18.17 -34.33
CA GLY A 183 -1.10 18.91 -35.06
C GLY A 183 -0.35 18.10 -36.12
N LEU A 184 -0.70 16.82 -36.31
CA LEU A 184 -0.18 15.99 -37.40
C LEU A 184 -1.15 16.01 -38.61
N PRO A 185 -0.64 16.09 -39.86
CA PRO A 185 -1.47 15.99 -41.07
C PRO A 185 -2.28 14.69 -41.08
N ALA A 186 -3.56 14.75 -41.44
CA ALA A 186 -4.46 13.59 -41.39
C ALA A 186 -4.06 12.46 -42.35
N ASP A 187 -3.46 12.81 -43.47
CA ASP A 187 -2.85 11.95 -44.48
C ASP A 187 -1.35 11.70 -44.24
N GLY A 188 -0.82 12.17 -43.11
CA GLY A 188 0.59 12.04 -42.76
C GLY A 188 0.99 10.61 -42.39
N THR A 189 2.20 10.23 -42.78
CA THR A 189 2.78 8.90 -42.54
C THR A 189 2.83 8.53 -41.05
N ALA A 190 3.04 9.50 -40.16
CA ALA A 190 3.06 9.26 -38.71
C ALA A 190 1.71 8.78 -38.15
N ARG A 191 0.58 9.33 -38.64
CA ARG A 191 -0.76 8.91 -38.23
C ARG A 191 -1.16 7.57 -38.84
N GLN A 192 -0.80 7.36 -40.11
CA GLN A 192 -1.00 6.09 -40.80
C GLN A 192 -0.23 4.94 -40.11
N ALA A 193 1.01 5.19 -39.66
CA ALA A 193 1.84 4.19 -38.98
C ALA A 193 1.21 3.64 -37.68
N VAL A 194 0.43 4.46 -36.98
CA VAL A 194 -0.30 4.05 -35.76
C VAL A 194 -1.78 3.76 -36.04
N ALA A 195 -2.20 3.74 -37.30
CA ALA A 195 -3.60 3.59 -37.71
C ALA A 195 -4.54 4.49 -36.89
N ASP A 196 -4.15 5.76 -36.71
CA ASP A 196 -4.95 6.76 -36.00
C ASP A 196 -5.24 6.46 -34.51
N ARG A 197 -4.48 5.55 -33.88
CA ARG A 197 -4.58 5.24 -32.45
C ARG A 197 -3.96 6.35 -31.61
N CYS A 198 -4.78 7.33 -31.20
CA CYS A 198 -4.34 8.47 -30.39
C CYS A 198 -3.58 8.07 -29.11
N VAL A 199 -3.98 6.95 -28.48
CA VAL A 199 -3.38 6.44 -27.24
C VAL A 199 -1.92 5.98 -27.42
N ASP A 200 -1.50 5.59 -28.63
CA ASP A 200 -0.13 5.12 -28.87
C ASP A 200 0.91 6.23 -28.64
N CYS A 201 0.55 7.49 -28.94
CA CYS A 201 1.41 8.66 -28.73
C CYS A 201 1.02 9.46 -27.47
N HIS A 202 -0.28 9.63 -27.19
CA HIS A 202 -0.74 10.50 -26.11
C HIS A 202 -0.84 9.82 -24.75
N MET A 203 -0.85 8.48 -24.70
CA MET A 203 -0.89 7.64 -23.49
C MET A 203 0.11 6.48 -23.61
N PRO A 204 1.42 6.77 -23.82
CA PRO A 204 2.39 5.77 -24.21
C PRO A 204 2.50 4.62 -23.20
N GLY A 205 2.83 3.42 -23.70
CA GLY A 205 3.08 2.25 -22.86
C GLY A 205 4.25 2.48 -21.89
N THR A 206 4.15 1.90 -20.71
CA THR A 206 5.12 2.08 -19.63
C THR A 206 5.83 0.76 -19.34
N LYS A 207 7.15 0.80 -19.22
CA LYS A 207 7.92 -0.36 -18.74
C LYS A 207 7.65 -0.56 -17.25
N THR A 208 7.46 -1.81 -16.84
CA THR A 208 7.29 -2.18 -15.44
C THR A 208 8.19 -3.36 -15.12
N GLU A 209 8.73 -3.37 -13.91
CA GLU A 209 9.54 -4.45 -13.34
C GLU A 209 8.67 -5.61 -12.83
N ILE A 210 7.34 -5.47 -12.89
CA ILE A 210 6.40 -6.54 -12.51
C ILE A 210 6.16 -7.42 -13.74
N PRO A 211 6.54 -8.71 -13.71
CA PRO A 211 6.33 -9.61 -14.82
C PRO A 211 4.85 -9.66 -15.24
N HIS A 212 4.61 -9.71 -16.55
CA HIS A 212 3.28 -9.82 -17.16
C HIS A 212 2.29 -8.69 -16.85
N VAL A 213 2.76 -7.56 -16.30
CA VAL A 213 1.94 -6.34 -16.19
C VAL A 213 2.29 -5.43 -17.36
N ALA A 214 1.28 -4.99 -18.11
CA ALA A 214 1.41 -3.91 -19.07
C ALA A 214 0.53 -2.75 -18.60
N SER A 215 1.06 -1.54 -18.66
CA SER A 215 0.31 -0.33 -18.29
C SER A 215 0.57 0.76 -19.32
N THR A 216 -0.43 1.60 -19.54
CA THR A 216 -0.35 2.81 -20.36
C THR A 216 -0.29 4.04 -19.47
N HIS A 217 0.31 5.09 -19.99
CA HIS A 217 0.42 6.35 -19.28
C HIS A 217 -0.96 7.01 -19.14
N HIS A 218 -1.47 7.22 -17.91
CA HIS A 218 -2.79 7.85 -17.73
C HIS A 218 -2.75 9.39 -17.75
N ARG A 219 -1.55 9.98 -17.76
CA ARG A 219 -1.35 11.37 -18.19
C ARG A 219 -1.41 11.45 -19.71
N ILE A 220 -2.59 11.77 -20.20
CA ILE A 220 -2.86 12.18 -21.57
C ILE A 220 -2.11 13.49 -21.84
N GLY A 221 -1.25 13.51 -22.86
CA GLY A 221 -0.46 14.68 -23.22
C GLY A 221 0.37 14.48 -24.48
N ILE A 222 1.14 15.48 -24.87
CA ILE A 222 2.17 15.35 -25.91
C ILE A 222 3.47 14.98 -25.20
N HIS A 223 3.99 13.79 -25.47
CA HIS A 223 5.22 13.27 -24.86
C HIS A 223 6.34 13.41 -25.89
N ASN A 224 7.34 14.25 -25.60
CA ASN A 224 8.51 14.42 -26.49
C ASN A 224 9.60 13.45 -26.00
N THR A 225 9.77 12.33 -26.70
CA THR A 225 10.65 11.23 -26.26
C THR A 225 12.11 11.62 -26.03
N THR A 226 12.62 12.68 -26.65
CA THR A 226 13.97 13.23 -26.43
C THR A 226 14.02 14.23 -25.26
N ALA A 227 13.13 15.23 -25.24
CA ALA A 227 13.10 16.26 -24.20
C ALA A 227 12.60 15.75 -22.83
N ASP A 228 11.67 14.79 -22.81
CA ASP A 228 11.21 14.16 -21.57
C ASP A 228 12.26 13.20 -21.00
N ARG A 229 13.08 12.55 -21.85
CA ARG A 229 14.26 11.79 -21.39
C ARG A 229 15.31 12.70 -20.74
N ASP A 230 15.58 13.87 -21.31
CA ASP A 230 16.52 14.84 -20.74
C ASP A 230 16.00 15.49 -19.44
N ARG A 231 14.68 15.75 -19.32
CA ARG A 231 14.06 16.21 -18.06
C ARG A 231 14.08 15.14 -16.96
N LEU A 232 13.89 13.87 -17.32
CA LEU A 232 13.99 12.74 -16.39
C LEU A 232 15.45 12.43 -16.00
N ALA A 233 16.42 12.82 -16.84
CA ALA A 233 17.85 12.58 -16.61
C ALA A 233 18.53 13.66 -15.74
N ARG A 234 17.95 14.86 -15.58
CA ARG A 234 18.49 15.88 -14.67
C ARG A 234 18.05 15.56 -13.25
N PRO A 235 18.96 15.20 -12.32
CA PRO A 235 18.60 15.03 -10.93
C PRO A 235 18.04 16.36 -10.43
N SER A 236 16.79 16.35 -9.94
CA SER A 236 16.29 17.50 -9.18
C SER A 236 17.26 17.73 -8.01
N LEU A 237 17.87 18.91 -7.96
CA LEU A 237 18.80 19.30 -6.89
C LEU A 237 18.12 19.30 -5.50
N SER A 238 16.77 19.36 -5.48
CA SER A 238 15.96 19.27 -4.27
C SER A 238 15.17 17.96 -4.23
N PRO A 239 15.12 17.26 -3.08
CA PRO A 239 14.30 16.04 -2.88
C PRO A 239 12.78 16.22 -3.04
N GLY A 240 12.29 17.36 -3.53
CA GLY A 240 10.87 17.71 -3.64
C GLY A 240 10.21 17.93 -2.29
N THR A 241 8.91 18.27 -2.26
CA THR A 241 8.10 18.37 -1.03
C THR A 241 6.74 17.75 -1.25
N LEU A 242 6.22 16.99 -0.29
CA LEU A 242 4.88 16.42 -0.36
C LEU A 242 3.81 17.51 -0.35
N LYS A 243 2.97 17.51 -1.37
CA LYS A 243 1.77 18.35 -1.51
C LYS A 243 0.53 17.44 -1.47
N PRO A 244 -0.55 17.85 -0.80
CA PRO A 244 -1.78 17.06 -0.80
C PRO A 244 -2.35 17.00 -2.23
N LEU A 245 -2.84 15.83 -2.62
CA LEU A 245 -3.47 15.63 -3.94
C LEU A 245 -4.87 16.21 -3.99
N HIS A 246 -5.59 16.14 -2.87
CA HIS A 246 -6.95 16.66 -2.71
C HIS A 246 -6.96 17.75 -1.64
N ASP A 247 -8.04 18.55 -1.60
CA ASP A 247 -8.20 19.55 -0.55
C ASP A 247 -8.38 18.90 0.82
N LEU A 248 -7.53 19.29 1.76
CA LEU A 248 -7.51 18.83 3.15
C LEU A 248 -7.89 19.94 4.13
N SER A 249 -8.41 21.09 3.64
CA SER A 249 -8.79 22.25 4.45
C SER A 249 -9.83 21.96 5.53
N HIS A 250 -10.64 20.90 5.32
CA HIS A 250 -11.62 20.39 6.29
C HIS A 250 -10.99 19.78 7.55
N LEU A 251 -9.67 19.53 7.55
CA LEU A 251 -8.94 18.96 8.67
C LEU A 251 -8.26 20.04 9.51
N PRO A 252 -8.19 19.88 10.84
CA PRO A 252 -7.37 20.73 11.69
C PRO A 252 -5.90 20.76 11.22
N PRO A 253 -5.17 21.88 11.36
CA PRO A 253 -3.77 21.98 10.91
C PRO A 253 -2.85 20.89 11.48
N LEU A 254 -3.03 20.52 12.76
CA LEU A 254 -2.24 19.44 13.37
C LEU A 254 -2.52 18.07 12.74
N ASP A 255 -3.77 17.78 12.35
CA ASP A 255 -4.13 16.55 11.64
C ASP A 255 -3.56 16.55 10.21
N GLN A 256 -3.48 17.70 9.54
CA GLN A 256 -2.82 17.82 8.23
C GLN A 256 -1.31 17.56 8.34
N ASP A 257 -0.65 18.10 9.36
CA ASP A 257 0.77 17.90 9.62
C ASP A 257 1.08 16.45 10.01
N ARG A 258 0.27 15.86 10.91
CA ARG A 258 0.30 14.43 11.23
C ARG A 258 0.27 13.59 9.96
N CYS A 259 -0.73 13.79 9.10
CA CYS A 259 -0.89 13.01 7.87
C CYS A 259 0.32 13.18 6.94
N ARG A 260 0.85 14.41 6.81
CA ARG A 260 2.04 14.68 5.99
C ARG A 260 3.29 14.00 6.56
N GLY A 261 3.46 14.00 7.88
CA GLY A 261 4.56 13.31 8.58
C GLY A 261 4.51 11.80 8.38
N LEU A 262 3.33 11.19 8.52
CA LEU A 262 3.09 9.77 8.25
C LEU A 262 3.34 9.41 6.78
N ALA A 263 2.91 10.27 5.84
CA ALA A 263 3.17 10.09 4.42
C ALA A 263 4.67 10.16 4.08
N TYR A 264 5.44 11.06 4.71
CA TYR A 264 6.90 11.08 4.57
C TYR A 264 7.57 9.83 5.13
N ARG A 265 7.08 9.27 6.26
CA ARG A 265 7.58 8.00 6.80
C ARG A 265 7.36 6.86 5.80
N GLN A 266 6.18 6.78 5.21
CA GLN A 266 5.86 5.78 4.19
C GLN A 266 6.72 5.95 2.92
N LEU A 267 6.93 7.19 2.48
CA LEU A 267 7.79 7.48 1.34
C LEU A 267 9.25 7.07 1.62
N ALA A 268 9.74 7.35 2.83
CA ALA A 268 11.10 6.98 3.24
C ALA A 268 11.33 5.47 3.25
N SER A 269 10.35 4.67 3.71
CA SER A 269 10.49 3.21 3.79
C SER A 269 10.47 2.51 2.43
N LYS A 270 9.89 3.16 1.41
CA LYS A 270 9.82 2.65 0.02
C LYS A 270 10.94 3.17 -0.88
N GLN A 271 11.74 4.11 -0.40
CA GLN A 271 12.78 4.75 -1.21
C GLN A 271 14.00 3.84 -1.37
N LYS A 272 14.44 3.66 -2.63
CA LYS A 272 15.62 2.85 -2.98
C LYS A 272 16.93 3.61 -2.75
N ASP A 273 16.93 4.94 -2.94
CA ASP A 273 18.11 5.78 -2.66
C ASP A 273 18.24 6.05 -1.15
N PRO A 274 19.31 5.57 -0.48
CA PRO A 274 19.50 5.75 0.96
C PRO A 274 19.59 7.21 1.42
N ARG A 275 20.10 8.12 0.58
CA ARG A 275 20.21 9.55 0.90
C ARG A 275 18.84 10.22 0.90
N LEU A 276 18.03 9.93 -0.11
CA LEU A 276 16.64 10.40 -0.18
C LEU A 276 15.80 9.79 0.94
N ALA A 277 15.96 8.48 1.20
CA ALA A 277 15.26 7.80 2.31
C ALA A 277 15.57 8.48 3.65
N SER A 278 16.84 8.78 3.91
CA SER A 278 17.27 9.49 5.12
C SER A 278 16.71 10.90 5.21
N THR A 279 16.66 11.62 4.09
CA THR A 279 16.07 12.96 4.03
C THR A 279 14.57 12.95 4.36
N PHE A 280 13.81 12.03 3.76
CA PHE A 280 12.39 11.89 4.05
C PHE A 280 12.13 11.41 5.48
N ARG A 281 12.97 10.51 6.01
CA ARG A 281 12.92 10.08 7.41
C ARG A 281 13.12 11.25 8.38
N LEU A 282 14.08 12.13 8.09
CA LEU A 282 14.34 13.35 8.87
C LEU A 282 13.13 14.31 8.85
N ARG A 283 12.51 14.51 7.69
CA ARG A 283 11.31 15.35 7.56
C ARG A 283 10.11 14.75 8.29
N ALA A 284 9.89 13.44 8.16
CA ALA A 284 8.85 12.71 8.89
C ALA A 284 9.01 12.93 10.39
N ARG A 285 10.22 12.68 10.92
CA ARG A 285 10.53 12.86 12.35
C ARG A 285 10.29 14.29 12.81
N ARG A 286 10.77 15.30 12.07
CA ARG A 286 10.57 16.70 12.45
C ARG A 286 9.09 17.04 12.56
N ILE A 287 8.32 16.74 11.50
CA ILE A 287 6.89 17.08 11.47
C ILE A 287 6.14 16.34 12.60
N LEU A 288 6.32 15.02 12.71
CA LEU A 288 5.63 14.22 13.72
C LEU A 288 6.02 14.60 15.15
N GLN A 289 7.28 14.96 15.39
CA GLN A 289 7.73 15.43 16.71
C GLN A 289 7.09 16.77 17.05
N THR A 290 7.08 17.74 16.13
CA THR A 290 6.38 19.01 16.35
C THR A 290 4.88 18.82 16.59
N THR A 291 4.23 17.90 15.87
CA THR A 291 2.82 17.56 16.09
C THR A 291 2.60 16.91 17.48
N TYR A 292 3.50 16.03 17.91
CA TYR A 292 3.48 15.43 19.24
C TYR A 292 3.65 16.46 20.36
N ASP A 293 4.62 17.37 20.20
CA ASP A 293 4.93 18.43 21.17
C ASP A 293 3.79 19.45 21.27
N ALA A 294 3.03 19.64 20.18
CA ALA A 294 1.81 20.45 20.15
C ALA A 294 0.58 19.76 20.77
N GLY A 295 0.73 18.54 21.31
CA GLY A 295 -0.29 17.83 22.07
C GLY A 295 -1.08 16.76 21.31
N LEU A 296 -0.84 16.57 20.00
CA LEU A 296 -1.50 15.52 19.23
C LEU A 296 -0.67 14.22 19.32
N GLN A 297 -1.16 13.24 20.09
CA GLN A 297 -0.41 12.03 20.44
C GLN A 297 -1.23 10.75 20.18
N ASP A 298 -1.79 10.62 18.98
CA ASP A 298 -2.58 9.43 18.62
C ASP A 298 -1.68 8.19 18.40
N PRO A 299 -2.24 6.97 18.45
CA PRO A 299 -1.48 5.73 18.44
C PRO A 299 -0.63 5.53 17.18
N GLN A 300 -1.11 5.95 16.01
CA GLN A 300 -0.36 5.79 14.75
C GLN A 300 0.81 6.77 14.69
N LEU A 301 0.65 7.99 15.21
CA LEU A 301 1.74 8.94 15.37
C LEU A 301 2.80 8.40 16.34
N LEU A 302 2.39 7.86 17.49
CA LEU A 302 3.29 7.28 18.48
C LEU A 302 4.08 6.10 17.89
N SER A 303 3.40 5.20 17.16
CA SER A 303 4.05 4.09 16.47
C SER A 303 5.07 4.58 15.42
N ALA A 304 4.72 5.63 14.67
CA ALA A 304 5.62 6.23 13.70
C ALA A 304 6.87 6.87 14.36
N LEU A 305 6.71 7.58 15.48
CA LEU A 305 7.85 8.13 16.22
C LEU A 305 8.70 7.04 16.86
N ALA A 306 8.10 5.94 17.33
CA ALA A 306 8.82 4.78 17.84
C ALA A 306 9.74 4.18 16.77
N ASP A 307 9.20 3.94 15.57
CA ASP A 307 9.93 3.44 14.39
C ASP A 307 11.10 4.37 14.02
N LEU A 308 10.82 5.69 13.96
CA LEU A 308 11.83 6.71 13.63
C LEU A 308 12.91 6.88 14.71
N SER A 309 12.67 6.43 15.93
CA SER A 309 13.59 6.54 17.06
C SER A 309 14.37 5.26 17.33
N GLN A 310 13.93 4.10 16.81
CA GLN A 310 14.49 2.79 17.17
C GLN A 310 16.00 2.70 16.98
N ALA A 311 16.52 3.23 15.88
CA ALA A 311 17.96 3.18 15.57
C ALA A 311 18.81 4.16 16.40
N THR A 312 18.23 5.26 16.88
CA THR A 312 18.97 6.35 17.54
C THR A 312 18.77 6.39 19.05
N ASN A 313 17.61 5.94 19.53
CA ASN A 313 17.25 5.92 20.95
C ASN A 313 16.25 4.78 21.23
N PRO A 314 16.75 3.53 21.35
CA PRO A 314 15.90 2.36 21.60
C PRO A 314 15.02 2.45 22.86
N PRO A 315 15.48 3.04 24.00
CA PRO A 315 14.61 3.24 25.17
C PRO A 315 13.40 4.12 24.89
N ILE A 316 13.58 5.28 24.26
CA ILE A 316 12.46 6.17 23.89
C ILE A 316 11.54 5.47 22.87
N ALA A 317 12.11 4.76 21.91
CA ALA A 317 11.33 4.00 20.94
C ALA A 317 10.42 2.96 21.62
N GLY A 318 10.93 2.25 22.62
CA GLY A 318 10.15 1.30 23.42
C GLY A 318 9.04 1.97 24.22
N GLN A 319 9.29 3.13 24.83
CA GLN A 319 8.27 3.89 25.57
C GLN A 319 7.13 4.36 24.65
N LEU A 320 7.47 4.93 23.49
CA LEU A 320 6.49 5.36 22.49
C LEU A 320 5.68 4.17 21.94
N ALA A 321 6.34 3.05 21.65
CA ALA A 321 5.68 1.82 21.20
C ALA A 321 4.73 1.25 22.26
N ARG A 322 5.13 1.26 23.53
CA ARG A 322 4.27 0.84 24.65
C ARG A 322 3.02 1.70 24.73
N ARG A 323 3.17 3.03 24.67
CA ARG A 323 2.05 3.98 24.68
C ARG A 323 1.13 3.81 23.48
N ALA A 324 1.67 3.57 22.28
CA ALA A 324 0.85 3.28 21.11
C ALA A 324 -0.03 2.03 21.32
N LEU A 325 0.50 1.01 22.00
CA LEU A 325 -0.21 -0.25 22.28
C LEU A 325 -1.26 -0.14 23.39
N GLU A 326 -1.33 0.97 24.15
CA GLU A 326 -2.41 1.23 25.12
C GLU A 326 -3.76 1.43 24.40
N SER A 327 -3.73 1.93 23.17
CA SER A 327 -4.91 2.12 22.31
C SER A 327 -4.88 1.17 21.11
N ASP A 328 -4.59 -0.12 21.39
CA ASP A 328 -4.33 -1.12 20.36
C ASP A 328 -5.40 -1.22 19.26
N ALA A 329 -6.68 -1.05 19.62
CA ALA A 329 -7.81 -1.15 18.68
C ALA A 329 -7.76 -0.10 17.55
N GLU A 330 -7.10 1.04 17.78
CA GLU A 330 -6.98 2.13 16.80
C GLU A 330 -5.76 1.96 15.87
N LEU A 331 -4.84 1.06 16.20
CA LEU A 331 -3.68 0.75 15.37
C LEU A 331 -4.09 -0.05 14.14
N THR A 332 -3.47 0.28 13.01
CA THR A 332 -3.46 -0.61 11.85
C THR A 332 -2.74 -1.91 12.23
N ALA A 333 -3.02 -3.01 11.53
CA ALA A 333 -2.29 -4.26 11.77
C ALA A 333 -0.77 -4.06 11.64
N LEU A 334 -0.34 -3.24 10.68
CA LEU A 334 1.07 -2.86 10.46
C LEU A 334 1.66 -2.10 11.64
N ASP A 335 1.01 -1.05 12.11
CA ASP A 335 1.51 -0.26 13.22
C ASP A 335 1.51 -1.06 14.54
N ARG A 336 0.55 -1.97 14.74
CA ARG A 336 0.54 -2.92 15.86
C ARG A 336 1.75 -3.84 15.84
N ALA A 337 2.00 -4.53 14.71
CA ALA A 337 3.14 -5.42 14.59
C ALA A 337 4.48 -4.68 14.73
N ASN A 338 4.60 -3.50 14.14
CA ASN A 338 5.79 -2.66 14.27
C ASN A 338 6.02 -2.26 15.73
N SER A 339 4.97 -1.80 16.44
CA SER A 339 5.08 -1.36 17.83
C SER A 339 5.46 -2.53 18.75
N LEU A 340 4.87 -3.71 18.56
CA LEU A 340 5.26 -4.91 19.32
C LEU A 340 6.73 -5.29 19.05
N GLY A 341 7.17 -5.23 17.79
CA GLY A 341 8.57 -5.51 17.43
C GLY A 341 9.55 -4.50 18.06
N ILE A 342 9.23 -3.21 18.00
CA ILE A 342 10.06 -2.14 18.59
C ILE A 342 10.12 -2.28 20.12
N LEU A 343 8.98 -2.53 20.77
CA LEU A 343 8.92 -2.73 22.22
C LEU A 343 9.73 -3.98 22.63
N GLY A 344 9.55 -5.11 21.94
CA GLY A 344 10.31 -6.33 22.20
C GLY A 344 11.82 -6.10 22.06
N ASN A 345 12.26 -5.44 20.98
CA ASN A 345 13.67 -5.08 20.76
C ASN A 345 14.22 -4.17 21.86
N SER A 346 13.45 -3.17 22.27
CA SER A 346 13.82 -2.24 23.33
C SER A 346 14.00 -2.95 24.69
N LEU A 347 13.08 -3.86 25.02
CA LEU A 347 13.15 -4.67 26.24
C LEU A 347 14.34 -5.64 26.23
N ILE A 348 14.61 -6.31 25.11
CA ILE A 348 15.80 -7.16 24.93
C ILE A 348 17.07 -6.34 25.15
N ALA A 349 17.17 -5.16 24.52
CA ALA A 349 18.33 -4.29 24.65
C ALA A 349 18.55 -3.80 26.10
N ALA A 350 17.46 -3.68 26.87
CA ALA A 350 17.49 -3.34 28.30
C ALA A 350 17.72 -4.55 29.23
N GLY A 351 17.90 -5.77 28.69
CA GLY A 351 18.05 -7.00 29.49
C GLY A 351 16.77 -7.46 30.18
N LYS A 352 15.62 -6.85 29.87
CA LYS A 352 14.30 -7.14 30.47
C LYS A 352 13.62 -8.30 29.74
N LEU A 353 14.24 -9.47 29.77
CA LEU A 353 13.83 -10.62 28.95
C LEU A 353 12.44 -11.14 29.31
N ASP A 354 12.12 -11.20 30.61
CA ASP A 354 10.80 -11.65 31.08
C ASP A 354 9.66 -10.74 30.60
N GLU A 355 9.89 -9.42 30.49
CA GLU A 355 8.91 -8.49 29.90
C GLU A 355 8.84 -8.63 28.36
N ALA A 356 9.95 -9.00 27.70
CA ALA A 356 10.01 -9.11 26.25
C ALA A 356 9.25 -10.34 25.72
N ILE A 357 9.28 -11.46 26.44
CA ILE A 357 8.63 -12.72 26.05
C ILE A 357 7.14 -12.55 25.71
N PRO A 358 6.26 -12.01 26.59
CA PRO A 358 4.84 -11.85 26.28
C PRO A 358 4.58 -10.89 25.11
N VAL A 359 5.41 -9.86 24.94
CA VAL A 359 5.32 -8.93 23.80
C VAL A 359 5.63 -9.67 22.48
N LEU A 360 6.69 -10.46 22.46
CA LEU A 360 7.09 -11.24 21.28
C LEU A 360 6.10 -12.38 20.98
N GLN A 361 5.56 -13.03 22.01
CA GLN A 361 4.48 -14.02 21.86
C GLN A 361 3.27 -13.41 21.15
N ARG A 362 2.85 -12.21 21.55
CA ARG A 362 1.78 -11.50 20.85
C ARG A 362 2.16 -11.17 19.40
N LEU A 363 3.38 -10.70 19.14
CA LEU A 363 3.83 -10.39 17.77
C LEU A 363 3.76 -11.61 16.85
N VAL A 364 4.25 -12.76 17.31
CA VAL A 364 4.31 -13.96 16.47
C VAL A 364 2.94 -14.58 16.19
N THR A 365 1.93 -14.29 17.02
CA THR A 365 0.53 -14.71 16.76
C THR A 365 -0.14 -13.93 15.63
N ILE A 366 0.29 -12.68 15.38
CA ILE A 366 -0.31 -11.85 14.33
C ILE A 366 0.54 -11.80 13.06
N HIS A 367 1.86 -11.98 13.17
CA HIS A 367 2.79 -11.82 12.07
C HIS A 367 3.79 -12.98 11.96
N HIS A 368 3.86 -13.62 10.79
CA HIS A 368 4.84 -14.67 10.49
C HIS A 368 6.23 -14.07 10.26
N ASN A 369 6.87 -13.59 11.33
CA ASN A 369 8.23 -13.05 11.30
C ASN A 369 9.25 -14.06 11.84
N PRO A 370 10.15 -14.62 11.03
CA PRO A 370 11.19 -15.53 11.55
C PRO A 370 12.13 -14.83 12.54
N VAL A 371 12.39 -13.53 12.37
CA VAL A 371 13.23 -12.76 13.30
C VAL A 371 12.59 -12.64 14.68
N ALA A 372 11.27 -12.40 14.75
CA ALA A 372 10.57 -12.33 16.03
C ALA A 372 10.55 -13.70 16.74
N TRP A 373 10.38 -14.79 15.99
CA TRP A 373 10.49 -16.14 16.54
C TRP A 373 11.89 -16.46 17.08
N LEU A 374 12.95 -16.00 16.39
CA LEU A 374 14.32 -16.12 16.89
C LEU A 374 14.55 -15.33 18.16
N GLN A 375 14.06 -14.09 18.21
CA GLN A 375 14.16 -13.24 19.41
C GLN A 375 13.43 -13.86 20.59
N LEU A 376 12.22 -14.40 20.36
CA LEU A 376 11.46 -15.11 21.38
C LEU A 376 12.23 -16.34 21.88
N SER A 377 12.77 -17.14 20.97
CA SER A 377 13.60 -18.31 21.31
C SER A 377 14.81 -17.93 22.15
N GLN A 378 15.52 -16.87 21.79
CA GLN A 378 16.70 -16.40 22.53
C GLN A 378 16.32 -15.90 23.93
N CYS A 379 15.19 -15.19 24.07
CA CYS A 379 14.70 -14.76 25.39
C CYS A 379 14.36 -15.96 26.27
N GLN A 380 13.58 -16.93 25.75
CA GLN A 380 13.21 -18.15 26.46
C GLN A 380 14.43 -18.96 26.90
N MET A 381 15.43 -19.09 26.02
CA MET A 381 16.68 -19.77 26.35
C MET A 381 17.40 -19.07 27.52
N SER A 382 17.50 -17.74 27.46
CA SER A 382 18.17 -16.94 28.47
C SER A 382 17.42 -16.90 29.82
N THR A 383 16.11 -17.14 29.84
CA THR A 383 15.30 -17.26 31.06
C THR A 383 15.12 -18.71 31.54
N GLY A 384 15.75 -19.69 30.86
CA GLY A 384 15.78 -21.10 31.26
C GLY A 384 14.71 -22.00 30.63
N ASP A 385 13.78 -21.46 29.84
CA ASP A 385 12.78 -22.22 29.08
C ASP A 385 13.39 -22.83 27.80
N THR A 386 14.24 -23.85 27.98
CA THR A 386 14.89 -24.56 26.86
C THR A 386 13.87 -25.25 25.92
N PRO A 387 12.83 -25.95 26.42
CA PRO A 387 11.83 -26.56 25.55
C PRO A 387 11.08 -25.53 24.70
N GLY A 388 10.64 -24.41 25.28
CA GLY A 388 9.99 -23.33 24.55
C GLY A 388 10.93 -22.66 23.56
N ALA A 389 12.20 -22.45 23.92
CA ALA A 389 13.21 -21.92 23.01
C ALA A 389 13.38 -22.79 21.76
N ILE A 390 13.44 -24.12 21.91
CA ILE A 390 13.51 -25.06 20.78
C ILE A 390 12.25 -24.95 19.90
N ALA A 391 11.06 -24.94 20.50
CA ALA A 391 9.81 -24.84 19.75
C ALA A 391 9.72 -23.53 18.94
N SER A 392 10.08 -22.40 19.55
CA SER A 392 10.13 -21.09 18.89
C SER A 392 11.14 -21.08 17.73
N ALA A 393 12.34 -21.64 17.93
CA ALA A 393 13.36 -21.71 16.88
C ALA A 393 12.95 -22.64 15.71
N GLN A 394 12.24 -23.74 16.00
CA GLN A 394 11.69 -24.62 14.95
C GLN A 394 10.66 -23.87 14.09
N GLN A 395 9.82 -23.04 14.70
CA GLN A 395 8.86 -22.23 13.96
C GLN A 395 9.56 -21.15 13.12
N ALA A 396 10.62 -20.53 13.64
CA ALA A 396 11.48 -19.66 12.86
C ALA A 396 12.05 -20.39 11.61
N ALA A 397 12.51 -21.64 11.77
CA ALA A 397 13.05 -22.45 10.66
C ALA A 397 11.98 -22.83 9.64
N LYS A 398 10.74 -23.07 10.08
CA LYS A 398 9.61 -23.34 9.19
C LYS A 398 9.27 -22.14 8.31
N ILE A 399 9.36 -20.94 8.86
CA ILE A 399 9.03 -19.69 8.16
C ILE A 399 10.20 -19.23 7.27
N GLY A 400 11.42 -19.25 7.81
CA GLY A 400 12.64 -18.72 7.19
C GLY A 400 13.70 -19.80 6.96
N ALA A 401 13.34 -20.90 6.31
CA ALA A 401 14.21 -22.08 6.10
C ALA A 401 15.53 -21.81 5.35
N HIS A 402 15.66 -20.64 4.71
CA HIS A 402 16.85 -20.24 3.97
C HIS A 402 17.83 -19.40 4.82
N ARG A 403 17.53 -19.15 6.09
CA ARG A 403 18.33 -18.31 6.98
C ARG A 403 19.29 -19.16 7.81
N ALA A 404 20.59 -19.05 7.54
CA ALA A 404 21.62 -19.81 8.26
C ALA A 404 21.59 -19.57 9.79
N GLU A 405 21.39 -18.32 10.20
CA GLU A 405 21.29 -17.90 11.61
C GLU A 405 20.23 -18.68 12.42
N VAL A 406 19.13 -19.08 11.78
CA VAL A 406 18.07 -19.88 12.42
C VAL A 406 18.55 -21.29 12.72
N HIS A 407 19.23 -21.89 11.75
CA HIS A 407 19.75 -23.25 11.87
C HIS A 407 20.91 -23.31 12.87
N ASP A 408 21.74 -22.29 12.95
CA ASP A 408 22.80 -22.18 13.96
C ASP A 408 22.23 -22.12 15.39
N LEU A 409 21.17 -21.33 15.62
CA LEU A 409 20.51 -21.29 16.92
C LEU A 409 19.92 -22.66 17.29
N LEU A 410 19.20 -23.31 16.36
CA LEU A 410 18.66 -24.66 16.59
C LEU A 410 19.75 -25.69 16.90
N ALA A 411 20.89 -25.62 16.22
CA ALA A 411 22.01 -26.52 16.47
C ALA A 411 22.54 -26.35 17.90
N ARG A 412 22.70 -25.12 18.39
CA ARG A 412 23.12 -24.82 19.77
C ARG A 412 22.09 -25.31 20.81
N LEU A 413 20.81 -25.02 20.59
CA LEU A 413 19.73 -25.44 21.49
C LEU A 413 19.63 -26.97 21.59
N TYR A 414 19.69 -27.68 20.46
CA TYR A 414 19.69 -29.15 20.47
C TYR A 414 20.93 -29.74 21.12
N GLN A 415 22.10 -29.10 20.96
CA GLN A 415 23.31 -29.54 21.64
C GLN A 415 23.17 -29.43 23.15
N GLN A 416 22.64 -28.31 23.66
CA GLN A 416 22.39 -28.11 25.09
C GLN A 416 21.32 -29.07 25.62
N ALA A 417 20.31 -29.41 24.82
CA ALA A 417 19.28 -30.38 25.17
C ALA A 417 19.72 -31.85 24.98
N GLY A 418 21.00 -32.13 24.71
CA GLY A 418 21.51 -33.50 24.53
C GLY A 418 21.10 -34.20 23.23
N GLN A 419 20.46 -33.49 22.29
CA GLN A 419 19.96 -34.03 21.03
C GLN A 419 21.00 -33.94 19.90
N ALA A 420 22.18 -34.56 20.13
CA ALA A 420 23.34 -34.45 19.25
C ALA A 420 23.07 -34.77 17.75
N PRO A 421 22.25 -35.77 17.37
CA PRO A 421 21.93 -36.02 15.95
C PRO A 421 21.21 -34.84 15.30
N ARG A 422 20.25 -34.21 16.00
CA ARG A 422 19.53 -33.04 15.49
C ARG A 422 20.43 -31.82 15.42
N ALA A 423 21.29 -31.63 16.42
CA ALA A 423 22.28 -30.56 16.43
C ALA A 423 23.21 -30.62 15.21
N ARG A 424 23.76 -31.81 14.89
CA ARG A 424 24.62 -32.02 13.71
C ARG A 424 23.89 -31.70 12.41
N ARG A 425 22.65 -32.16 12.26
CA ARG A 425 21.83 -31.89 11.06
C ARG A 425 21.66 -30.39 10.83
N HIS A 426 21.27 -29.63 11.86
CA HIS A 426 21.06 -28.19 11.71
C HIS A 426 22.37 -27.44 11.44
N ARG A 427 23.48 -27.86 12.03
CA ARG A 427 24.81 -27.28 11.73
C ARG A 427 25.20 -27.45 10.27
N GLN A 428 25.00 -28.64 9.71
CA GLN A 428 25.26 -28.91 8.28
C GLN A 428 24.41 -28.03 7.36
N ILE A 429 23.13 -27.82 7.71
CA ILE A 429 22.25 -26.93 6.94
C ILE A 429 22.75 -25.48 7.00
N ALA A 430 23.10 -24.98 8.19
CA ALA A 430 23.61 -23.62 8.37
C ALA A 430 24.90 -23.37 7.57
N GLU A 431 25.84 -24.34 7.58
CA GLU A 431 27.08 -24.30 6.80
C GLU A 431 26.81 -24.32 5.29
N SER A 432 25.82 -25.09 4.83
CA SER A 432 25.43 -25.15 3.41
C SER A 432 24.83 -23.81 2.96
N LEU A 433 23.91 -23.24 3.75
CA LEU A 433 23.28 -21.96 3.46
C LEU A 433 24.28 -20.80 3.49
N SER A 434 25.20 -20.80 4.45
CA SER A 434 26.24 -19.77 4.57
C SER A 434 27.18 -19.76 3.36
N ARG A 435 27.57 -20.94 2.85
CA ARG A 435 28.39 -21.07 1.64
C ARG A 435 27.66 -20.55 0.40
N ALA A 436 26.41 -20.97 0.19
CA ALA A 436 25.60 -20.50 -0.94
C ALA A 436 25.39 -18.97 -0.93
N GLY A 437 25.27 -18.37 0.25
CA GLY A 437 25.15 -16.91 0.40
C GLY A 437 26.43 -16.12 0.09
N GLN A 438 27.61 -16.72 0.21
CA GLN A 438 28.90 -16.11 -0.15
C GLN A 438 29.14 -16.18 -1.67
N ASP A 439 28.81 -17.31 -2.30
CA ASP A 439 28.95 -17.49 -3.74
C ASP A 439 27.97 -16.61 -4.55
N GLY A 440 26.76 -16.38 -4.01
CA GLY A 440 25.74 -15.51 -4.61
C GLY A 440 25.98 -14.00 -4.50
N ARG A 441 26.96 -13.55 -3.70
CA ARG A 441 27.42 -12.14 -3.65
C ARG A 441 28.59 -11.85 -4.59
N SER A 442 29.14 -12.89 -5.21
CA SER A 442 30.29 -12.85 -6.11
C SER A 442 29.89 -12.88 -7.60
N ARG A 443 28.58 -12.81 -7.89
CA ARG A 443 27.96 -12.63 -9.20
C ARG A 443 26.99 -11.47 -9.11
#